data_AF-I8A3Z7-F1
#
_entry.id   AF-I8A3Z7-F1
#
_cell.length_a   1.000
_cell.length_b   1.000
_cell.length_c   1.000
_cell.angle_alpha   90.00
_cell.angle_beta   90.00
_cell.angle_gamma   90.00
#
_symmetry.space_group_name_H-M   'P 1'
#
loop_
_entity.id
_entity.type
_entity.pdbx_description
1 polymer ?
#
loop_
_entity_poly.entity_id
_entity_poly.type
_entity_poly.pdbx_seq_one_letter_code
_entity_poly.pdbx_strand_id
1 'polypeptide(L)'
;MDSSNFAPPGRQLTPPFHQIPASCSTVDIRVIDTNTRLYLKPGAFYEPAIPSEGPRVPSYCFLLSHGDHHLVFDLGVRIDWQNYAPQIVRLLTATTEVTPCDRDVASVLDSDTILTLRPSCGLTTISTTPATRPVPMALSWTVTPWVARFVK
;
A
#
# COMPACT_ATOMS: atom_id res chain seq x y z
N MET A 1 34.98 -9.81 -44.06
CA MET A 1 34.64 -8.87 -42.97
C MET A 1 33.62 -9.60 -42.11
N ASP A 2 34.02 -9.95 -40.90
CA ASP A 2 33.27 -10.78 -39.95
C ASP A 2 32.33 -9.87 -39.13
N SER A 3 31.04 -10.21 -39.15
CA SER A 3 29.95 -9.49 -38.49
C SER A 3 29.64 -10.08 -37.11
N SER A 4 30.67 -10.32 -36.31
CA SER A 4 30.49 -10.77 -34.92
C SER A 4 31.38 -9.94 -34.00
N ASN A 5 30.82 -8.87 -33.39
CA ASN A 5 31.23 -8.33 -32.07
C ASN A 5 30.62 -6.95 -31.77
N PHE A 6 29.29 -6.87 -31.64
CA PHE A 6 28.67 -5.76 -30.89
C PHE A 6 27.56 -6.30 -29.99
N ALA A 7 27.95 -7.11 -28.99
CA ALA A 7 27.17 -7.23 -27.78
C ALA A 7 27.77 -6.25 -26.76
N PRO A 8 27.04 -5.21 -26.30
CA PRO A 8 27.53 -4.36 -25.23
C PRO A 8 27.70 -5.21 -23.96
N PRO A 9 28.74 -4.98 -23.14
CA PRO A 9 28.92 -5.71 -21.89
C PRO A 9 27.73 -5.42 -20.98
N GLY A 10 26.86 -6.43 -20.82
CA GLY A 10 25.73 -6.38 -19.91
C GLY A 10 26.24 -6.19 -18.49
N ARG A 11 26.17 -4.95 -17.99
CA ARG A 11 26.42 -4.66 -16.58
C ARG A 11 25.27 -5.25 -15.78
N GLN A 12 25.44 -6.50 -15.32
CA GLN A 12 24.53 -7.11 -14.37
C GLN A 12 24.70 -6.36 -13.04
N LEU A 13 23.84 -5.38 -12.81
CA LEU A 13 23.74 -4.70 -11.51
C LEU A 13 23.06 -5.67 -10.55
N THR A 14 23.83 -6.46 -9.81
CA THR A 14 23.30 -7.12 -8.62
C THR A 14 22.76 -6.00 -7.73
N PRO A 15 21.47 -5.98 -7.40
CA PRO A 15 20.94 -4.95 -6.51
C PRO A 15 21.77 -4.98 -5.21
N PRO A 16 22.15 -3.82 -4.65
CA PRO A 16 22.92 -3.79 -3.42
C PRO A 16 22.19 -4.60 -2.37
N PHE A 17 22.86 -5.64 -1.89
CA PHE A 17 22.32 -6.51 -0.87
C PHE A 17 22.27 -5.73 0.44
N HIS A 18 21.10 -5.19 0.77
CA HIS A 18 20.85 -4.57 2.05
C HIS A 18 20.65 -5.69 3.09
N GLN A 19 21.58 -5.83 4.03
CA GLN A 19 21.45 -6.72 5.18
C GLN A 19 20.38 -6.15 6.12
N ILE A 20 19.12 -6.49 5.87
CA ILE A 20 18.01 -6.18 6.79
C ILE A 20 18.03 -7.21 7.92
N PRO A 21 18.20 -6.81 9.19
CA PRO A 21 18.17 -7.76 10.31
C PRO A 21 16.84 -8.51 10.37
N ALA A 22 16.88 -9.79 10.74
CA ALA A 22 15.67 -10.53 11.06
C ALA A 22 14.97 -9.89 12.26
N SER A 23 13.65 -9.74 12.18
CA SER A 23 12.80 -9.22 13.26
C SER A 23 11.66 -10.19 13.55
N CYS A 24 11.36 -10.38 14.83
CA CYS A 24 10.16 -11.08 15.28
C CYS A 24 9.01 -10.12 15.61
N SER A 25 9.22 -8.81 15.41
CA SER A 25 8.20 -7.79 15.66
C SER A 25 7.25 -7.72 14.47
N THR A 26 5.96 -7.72 14.75
CA THR A 26 4.90 -7.50 13.75
C THR A 26 4.16 -6.22 14.07
N VAL A 27 3.65 -5.54 13.06
CA VAL A 27 2.82 -4.35 13.23
C VAL A 27 1.44 -4.59 12.65
N ASP A 28 0.42 -3.98 13.26
CA ASP A 28 -0.92 -3.94 12.71
C ASP A 28 -1.00 -2.81 11.69
N ILE A 29 -1.49 -3.11 10.50
CA ILE A 29 -1.64 -2.14 9.41
C ILE A 29 -3.13 -1.96 9.13
N ARG A 30 -3.59 -0.72 9.16
CA ARG A 30 -4.93 -0.33 8.72
C ARG A 30 -4.86 0.60 7.54
N VAL A 31 -5.74 0.36 6.57
CA VAL A 31 -5.94 1.25 5.43
C VAL A 31 -6.88 2.37 5.84
N ILE A 32 -6.49 3.61 5.57
CA ILE A 32 -7.32 4.79 5.69
C ILE A 32 -7.79 5.16 4.28
N ASP A 33 -9.07 4.93 4.00
CA ASP A 33 -9.71 5.36 2.75
C ASP A 33 -10.44 6.68 3.01
N THR A 34 -9.89 7.77 2.49
CA THR A 34 -10.56 9.08 2.50
C THR A 34 -11.66 9.17 1.45
N ASN A 35 -11.87 8.15 0.61
CA ASN A 35 -12.66 8.17 -0.63
C ASN A 35 -12.07 9.05 -1.74
N THR A 36 -10.82 9.49 -1.59
CA THR A 36 -10.13 10.19 -2.69
C THR A 36 -9.90 9.23 -3.85
N ARG A 37 -10.37 9.62 -5.04
CA ARG A 37 -10.14 8.92 -6.30
C ARG A 37 -9.46 9.87 -7.28
N LEU A 38 -8.41 9.39 -7.92
CA LEU A 38 -7.60 10.13 -8.89
C LEU A 38 -7.76 9.49 -10.26
N TYR A 39 -8.09 10.28 -11.27
CA TYR A 39 -7.85 9.90 -12.65
C TYR A 39 -6.46 10.39 -13.05
N LEU A 40 -5.59 9.47 -13.47
CA LEU A 40 -4.23 9.79 -13.89
C LEU A 40 -4.17 9.87 -15.41
N LYS A 41 -3.75 11.00 -15.97
CA LYS A 41 -3.67 11.12 -17.43
C LYS A 41 -2.55 10.22 -17.97
N PRO A 42 -2.79 9.43 -19.03
CA PRO A 42 -1.84 8.42 -19.54
C PRO A 42 -0.40 8.92 -19.67
N GLY A 43 -0.18 10.04 -20.38
CA GLY A 43 1.15 10.59 -20.63
C GLY A 43 1.84 11.21 -19.40
N ALA A 44 1.13 11.33 -18.28
CA ALA A 44 1.71 11.74 -17.00
C ALA A 44 2.01 10.54 -16.09
N PHE A 45 1.41 9.38 -16.34
CA PHE A 45 1.52 8.20 -15.48
C PHE A 45 2.48 7.14 -16.01
N TYR A 46 2.51 6.91 -17.32
CA TYR A 46 3.43 5.97 -17.96
C TYR A 46 4.01 6.53 -19.26
N GLU A 47 5.25 6.14 -19.53
CA GLU A 47 5.94 6.40 -20.80
C GLU A 47 6.45 5.07 -21.38
N PRO A 48 6.22 4.78 -22.69
CA PRO A 48 5.52 5.61 -23.68
C PRO A 48 4.01 5.74 -23.41
N ALA A 49 3.43 6.86 -23.81
CA ALA A 49 1.99 7.08 -23.69
C ALA A 49 1.24 6.08 -24.58
N ILE A 50 0.53 5.16 -23.94
CA ILE A 50 -0.40 4.25 -24.59
C ILE A 50 -1.70 5.03 -24.88
N PRO A 51 -2.21 5.04 -26.13
CA PRO A 51 -3.46 5.69 -26.49
C PRO A 51 -4.66 4.91 -25.94
N SER A 52 -4.86 5.00 -24.63
CA SER A 52 -5.96 4.41 -23.86
C SER A 52 -6.47 5.41 -22.83
N GLU A 53 -7.61 5.11 -22.20
CA GLU A 53 -8.05 5.84 -21.01
C GLU A 53 -7.02 5.67 -19.88
N GLY A 54 -6.84 6.72 -19.08
CA GLY A 54 -6.00 6.68 -17.89
C GLY A 54 -6.62 5.86 -16.75
N PRO A 55 -5.82 5.35 -15.81
CA PRO A 55 -6.37 4.61 -14.69
C PRO A 55 -7.08 5.55 -13.70
N ARG A 56 -8.22 5.09 -13.17
CA ARG A 56 -8.83 5.63 -11.96
C ARG A 56 -8.32 4.85 -10.76
N VAL A 57 -7.64 5.52 -9.84
CA VAL A 57 -6.98 4.89 -8.70
C VAL A 57 -7.44 5.51 -7.38
N PRO A 58 -7.57 4.72 -6.30
CA PRO A 58 -7.74 5.25 -4.96
C PRO A 58 -6.42 5.83 -4.42
N SER A 59 -6.53 6.87 -3.60
CA SER A 59 -5.43 7.35 -2.75
C SER A 59 -5.66 6.82 -1.34
N TYR A 60 -4.85 5.84 -0.94
CA TYR A 60 -4.90 5.24 0.40
C TYR A 60 -3.76 5.74 1.26
N CYS A 61 -4.06 5.97 2.54
CA CYS A 61 -3.07 6.19 3.58
C CYS A 61 -3.04 4.98 4.51
N PHE A 62 -1.99 4.80 5.29
CA PHE A 62 -1.85 3.63 6.16
C PHE A 62 -1.54 4.05 7.58
N LEU A 63 -2.24 3.46 8.54
CA LEU A 63 -1.91 3.55 9.97
C LEU A 63 -1.24 2.25 10.40
N LEU A 64 0.02 2.36 10.78
CA LEU A 64 0.81 1.29 11.35
C LEU A 64 0.78 1.43 12.87
N SER A 65 0.55 0.33 13.57
CA SER A 65 0.49 0.31 15.03
C SER A 65 1.36 -0.81 15.59
N HIS A 66 2.13 -0.49 16.63
CA HIS A 66 3.00 -1.43 17.34
C HIS A 66 2.95 -1.12 18.84
N GLY A 67 2.10 -1.85 19.57
CA GLY A 67 1.75 -1.48 20.94
C GLY A 67 1.11 -0.08 20.96
N ASP A 68 1.63 0.80 21.81
CA ASP A 68 1.16 2.18 21.95
C ASP A 68 1.81 3.16 20.94
N HIS A 69 2.63 2.64 20.03
CA HIS A 69 3.27 3.45 18.98
C HIS A 69 2.48 3.37 17.68
N HIS A 70 2.18 4.54 17.14
CA HIS A 70 1.44 4.68 15.89
C HIS A 70 2.23 5.50 14.88
N LEU A 71 2.21 5.07 13.63
CA LEU A 71 2.82 5.76 12.50
C LEU A 71 1.81 5.85 11.36
N VAL A 72 1.60 7.06 10.86
CA VAL A 72 0.80 7.29 9.65
C VAL A 72 1.75 7.39 8.45
N PHE A 73 1.49 6.59 7.43
CA PHE A 73 2.18 6.63 6.15
C PHE A 73 1.26 7.25 5.09
N ASP A 74 1.76 8.32 4.46
CA ASP A 74 1.05 9.22 3.55
C ASP A 74 -0.10 10.01 4.23
N LEU A 75 -0.49 11.13 3.65
CA LEU A 75 -1.63 11.96 4.06
C LEU A 75 -2.66 12.15 2.93
N GLY A 76 -2.37 11.61 1.74
CA GLY A 76 -3.26 11.67 0.60
C GLY A 76 -3.36 13.08 0.01
N VAL A 77 -4.47 13.36 -0.67
CA VAL A 77 -4.71 14.67 -1.29
C VAL A 77 -5.46 15.58 -0.33
N ARG A 78 -4.98 16.80 -0.18
CA ARG A 78 -5.62 17.83 0.64
C ARG A 78 -6.99 18.19 0.07
N ILE A 79 -7.98 18.36 0.94
CA ILE A 79 -9.36 18.73 0.55
C ILE A 79 -9.37 20.02 -0.29
N ASP A 80 -8.55 21.00 0.08
CA ASP A 80 -8.35 22.27 -0.61
C ASP A 80 -7.04 22.27 -1.45
N TRP A 81 -6.77 21.20 -2.20
CA TRP A 81 -5.57 21.11 -3.04
C TRP A 81 -5.46 22.28 -4.06
N GLN A 82 -6.57 22.91 -4.43
CA GLN A 82 -6.60 24.09 -5.28
C GLN A 82 -5.95 25.32 -4.62
N ASN A 83 -5.79 25.30 -3.30
CA ASN A 83 -5.11 26.32 -2.50
C ASN A 83 -3.60 26.01 -2.31
N TYR A 84 -3.04 25.08 -3.08
CA TYR A 84 -1.59 24.96 -3.19
C TYR A 84 -0.97 26.13 -3.96
N ALA A 85 0.35 26.23 -3.95
CA ALA A 85 1.06 27.19 -4.80
C ALA A 85 0.62 27.03 -6.28
N PRO A 86 0.46 28.11 -7.06
CA PRO A 86 -0.11 28.05 -8.41
C PRO A 86 0.58 27.06 -9.35
N GLN A 87 1.89 26.87 -9.19
CA GLN A 87 2.68 25.92 -9.97
C GLN A 87 2.26 24.46 -9.70
N ILE A 88 1.97 24.12 -8.45
CA ILE A 88 1.52 22.78 -8.03
C ILE A 88 0.10 22.55 -8.54
N VAL A 89 -0.79 23.52 -8.37
CA VAL A 89 -2.17 23.44 -8.89
C VAL A 89 -2.17 23.23 -10.40
N ARG A 90 -1.30 23.96 -11.13
CA ARG A 90 -1.15 23.79 -12.59
C ARG A 90 -0.64 22.40 -12.94
N LEU A 91 0.36 21.89 -12.22
CA LEU A 91 0.87 20.53 -12.44
C LEU A 91 -0.24 19.49 -12.21
N LEU A 92 -0.89 19.52 -11.05
CA LEU A 92 -1.99 18.60 -10.71
C LEU A 92 -3.08 18.62 -11.77
N THR A 93 -3.57 19.80 -12.15
CA THR A 93 -4.60 19.94 -13.18
C THR A 93 -4.12 19.44 -14.56
N ALA A 94 -2.83 19.60 -14.87
CA ALA A 94 -2.27 19.10 -16.11
C ALA A 94 -2.14 17.58 -16.13
N THR A 95 -1.90 16.92 -14.99
CA THR A 95 -1.56 15.49 -14.91
C THR A 95 -2.69 14.59 -14.40
N THR A 96 -3.62 15.13 -13.61
CA THR A 96 -4.62 14.34 -12.89
C THR A 96 -5.97 15.06 -12.82
N GLU A 97 -7.02 14.30 -12.54
CA GLU A 97 -8.30 14.82 -12.07
C GLU A 97 -8.57 14.26 -10.67
N VAL A 98 -8.84 15.14 -9.72
CA VAL A 98 -9.09 14.77 -8.32
C VAL A 98 -10.59 14.76 -8.10
N THR A 99 -11.14 13.63 -7.66
CA THR A 99 -12.54 13.58 -7.23
C THR A 99 -12.69 14.43 -5.97
N PRO A 100 -13.66 15.35 -5.89
CA PRO A 100 -13.90 16.12 -4.68
C PRO A 100 -14.10 15.19 -3.49
N CYS A 101 -13.35 15.44 -2.42
CA CYS A 101 -13.43 14.72 -1.16
C CYS A 101 -13.68 15.71 -0.03
N ASP A 102 -14.47 15.32 0.96
CA ASP A 102 -14.84 16.11 2.13
C ASP A 102 -14.12 15.66 3.42
N ARG A 103 -13.26 14.64 3.34
CA ARG A 103 -12.56 14.06 4.50
C ARG A 103 -11.06 13.90 4.25
N ASP A 104 -10.27 14.24 5.25
CA ASP A 104 -8.83 14.02 5.31
C ASP A 104 -8.48 12.92 6.32
N VAL A 105 -7.19 12.55 6.39
CA VAL A 105 -6.74 11.49 7.30
C VAL A 105 -7.05 11.80 8.76
N ALA A 106 -6.90 13.06 9.19
CA ALA A 106 -7.18 13.46 10.57
C ALA A 106 -8.66 13.25 10.92
N SER A 107 -9.56 13.68 10.05
CA SER A 107 -11.01 13.51 10.24
C SER A 107 -11.43 12.05 10.34
N VAL A 108 -10.78 11.15 9.60
CA VAL A 108 -11.04 9.69 9.70
C VAL A 108 -10.55 9.15 11.04
N LEU A 109 -9.34 9.52 11.47
CA LEU A 109 -8.76 9.06 12.73
C LEU A 109 -9.53 9.57 13.96
N ASP A 110 -10.01 10.81 13.92
CA ASP A 110 -10.81 11.39 15.02
C ASP A 110 -12.20 10.74 15.12
N SER A 111 -12.75 10.28 13.99
CA SER A 111 -14.05 9.59 13.94
C SER A 111 -13.97 8.15 14.47
N ASP A 112 -12.82 7.49 14.30
CA ASP A 112 -12.59 6.11 14.73
C ASP A 112 -12.31 6.03 16.24
N THR A 113 -13.37 6.03 17.05
CA THR A 113 -13.30 5.94 18.53
C THR A 113 -12.79 4.58 19.06
N ILE A 114 -12.21 3.72 18.21
CA ILE A 114 -11.71 2.38 18.55
C ILE A 114 -10.23 2.29 18.16
N LEU A 115 -9.36 2.84 19.02
CA LEU A 115 -7.94 2.47 19.09
C LEU A 115 -7.69 1.49 20.25
N THR A 116 -8.65 0.66 20.61
CA THR A 116 -8.42 -0.47 21.54
C THR A 116 -7.74 -1.61 20.79
N LEU A 117 -6.44 -1.46 20.50
CA LEU A 117 -5.63 -2.54 19.96
C LEU A 117 -5.41 -3.59 21.04
N ARG A 118 -5.83 -4.83 20.77
CA ARG A 118 -5.54 -5.97 21.65
C ARG A 118 -4.05 -6.32 21.52
N PRO A 119 -3.34 -6.58 22.63
CA PRO A 119 -1.97 -7.05 22.57
C PRO A 119 -1.97 -8.51 22.07
N SER A 120 -1.55 -8.75 20.83
CA SER A 120 -1.25 -10.11 20.36
C SER A 120 0.25 -10.32 20.31
N CYS A 121 0.84 -10.63 21.46
CA CYS A 121 2.11 -11.34 21.52
C CYS A 121 1.88 -12.67 22.24
N GLY A 122 1.46 -13.67 21.47
CA GLY A 122 1.39 -15.06 21.90
C GLY A 122 2.30 -15.88 20.99
N LEU A 123 3.43 -16.32 21.53
CA LEU A 123 4.37 -17.21 20.87
C LEU A 123 3.70 -18.59 20.71
N THR A 124 3.12 -18.89 19.55
CA THR A 124 2.62 -20.25 19.28
C THR A 124 3.80 -21.15 18.93
N THR A 125 4.33 -21.86 19.91
CA THR A 125 5.18 -23.03 19.67
C THR A 125 4.34 -24.09 18.95
N ILE A 126 4.66 -24.36 17.68
CA ILE A 126 4.04 -25.45 16.92
C ILE A 126 4.50 -26.76 17.54
N SER A 127 3.62 -27.41 18.31
CA SER A 127 3.74 -28.81 18.70
C SER A 127 3.21 -29.66 17.55
N THR A 128 4.09 -30.40 16.89
CA THR A 128 3.72 -31.38 15.88
C THR A 128 3.19 -32.63 16.58
N THR A 129 1.88 -32.83 16.57
CA THR A 129 1.28 -34.16 16.78
C THR A 129 0.35 -34.50 15.61
N PRO A 130 0.41 -35.73 15.07
CA PRO A 130 -0.30 -36.10 13.84
C PRO A 130 -1.80 -36.24 14.07
N ALA A 131 -2.56 -35.77 13.10
CA ALA A 131 -4.02 -35.70 13.10
C ALA A 131 -4.69 -37.07 12.95
N THR A 132 -5.80 -37.28 13.65
CA THR A 132 -6.85 -38.22 13.23
C THR A 132 -8.22 -37.54 13.45
N ARG A 133 -9.00 -37.47 12.37
CA ARG A 133 -10.32 -36.81 12.16
C ARG A 133 -11.46 -37.47 12.98
N PRO A 134 -12.67 -36.87 13.20
CA PRO A 134 -13.53 -36.27 12.17
C PRO A 134 -14.33 -34.99 12.52
N VAL A 135 -14.95 -34.44 11.47
CA VAL A 135 -15.60 -33.12 11.30
C VAL A 135 -17.09 -33.17 11.71
N PRO A 136 -17.69 -32.03 12.11
CA PRO A 136 -19.00 -31.68 11.55
C PRO A 136 -19.05 -30.27 10.94
N MET A 137 -19.87 -30.15 9.91
CA MET A 137 -20.14 -28.96 9.11
C MET A 137 -20.56 -27.76 9.98
N ALA A 138 -19.86 -26.64 9.80
CA ALA A 138 -20.39 -25.31 10.07
C ALA A 138 -20.01 -24.43 8.87
N LEU A 139 -21.00 -23.94 8.13
CA LEU A 139 -20.79 -22.88 7.15
C LEU A 139 -20.53 -21.58 7.92
N SER A 140 -19.24 -21.24 8.06
CA SER A 140 -18.77 -19.95 8.54
C SER A 140 -18.23 -19.18 7.34
N TRP A 141 -18.89 -18.08 6.97
CA TRP A 141 -18.32 -17.09 6.06
C TRP A 141 -17.24 -16.31 6.81
N THR A 142 -16.03 -16.86 6.87
CA THR A 142 -14.86 -16.06 7.27
C THR A 142 -14.47 -15.19 6.09
N VAL A 143 -14.60 -13.87 6.26
CA VAL A 143 -13.90 -12.90 5.42
C VAL A 143 -12.41 -13.16 5.61
N THR A 144 -11.77 -13.71 4.59
CA THR A 144 -10.31 -13.91 4.58
C THR A 144 -9.65 -12.54 4.68
N PRO A 145 -8.84 -12.25 5.72
CA PRO A 145 -7.98 -11.09 5.68
C PRO A 145 -6.97 -11.34 4.57
N TRP A 146 -6.89 -10.42 3.62
CA TRP A 146 -5.75 -10.35 2.71
C TRP A 146 -4.50 -10.04 3.55
N VAL A 147 -3.87 -11.09 4.08
CA VAL A 147 -2.50 -11.01 4.56
C VAL A 147 -1.64 -10.91 3.30
N ALA A 148 -1.18 -9.70 2.99
CA ALA A 148 -0.09 -9.52 2.04
C ALA A 148 1.17 -10.16 2.65
N ARG A 149 1.31 -11.46 2.42
CA ARG A 149 2.52 -12.21 2.74
C ARG A 149 3.50 -11.89 1.61
N PHE A 150 4.44 -10.98 1.85
CA PHE A 150 5.63 -10.91 1.01
C PHE A 150 6.45 -12.18 1.26
N VAL A 151 6.20 -13.19 0.46
CA VAL A 151 7.06 -14.37 0.34
C VAL A 151 8.15 -14.03 -0.67
N LYS A 152 9.39 -14.29 -0.29
CA LYS A 152 10.57 -14.13 -1.13
C LYS A 152 10.72 -15.31 -2.09
#